data_AF-A0A1W5YJS5-F1
#
_entry.id   AF-A0A1W5YJS5-F1
#
_cell.length_a   1.000
_cell.length_b   1.000
_cell.length_c   1.000
_cell.angle_alpha   90.00
_cell.angle_beta   90.00
_cell.angle_gamma   90.00
#
_symmetry.space_group_name_H-M   'P 1'
#
loop_
_entity.id
_entity.type
_entity.pdbx_description
1 polymer ?
#
loop_
_entity_poly.entity_id
_entity_poly.type
_entity_poly.pdbx_seq_one_letter_code
_entity_poly.pdbx_strand_id
1 'polypeptide(L)'
;MERIVLILYSNYFGHQARHWNPKMARYIYGKRNGIHIIDLIQTYFQLKKVLKFLTDSASQGKTFLFVGTKKQAAPVISKIAIECNSFYVNQRWLGGMLTNWQTVKSSIKKLNELELREKTSSFQNLPKKEIALAKKQKERLEKYIGGLKEMKSLPDVVILIGQPAEKNAVHECTKLGIRSITILCDKGVKTQ
;
A
#
# COMPACT_ATOMS: atom_id res chain seq x y z
N MET A 1 -2.68 2.91 20.15
CA MET A 1 -1.94 2.96 18.86
C MET A 1 -2.60 3.99 17.96
N GLU A 2 -1.94 5.12 17.71
CA GLU A 2 -2.50 6.21 16.92
C GLU A 2 -2.61 5.80 15.44
N ARG A 3 -3.84 5.61 14.97
CA ARG A 3 -4.15 5.55 13.54
C ARG A 3 -4.24 6.98 13.04
N ILE A 4 -3.27 7.42 12.24
CA ILE A 4 -3.37 8.72 11.60
C ILE A 4 -4.09 8.55 10.27
N VAL A 5 -5.25 9.17 10.19
CA VAL A 5 -6.11 9.22 9.03
C VAL A 5 -5.81 10.52 8.29
N LEU A 6 -5.50 10.46 6.99
CA LEU A 6 -5.38 11.65 6.15
C LEU A 6 -6.45 11.64 5.07
N ILE A 7 -7.12 12.76 4.85
CA ILE A 7 -8.12 12.90 3.78
C ILE A 7 -7.57 13.88 2.77
N LEU A 8 -7.03 13.39 1.67
CA LEU A 8 -6.54 14.24 0.58
C LEU A 8 -7.39 13.96 -0.66
N TYR A 9 -8.23 14.92 -1.03
CA TYR A 9 -8.79 14.98 -2.37
C TYR A 9 -8.78 16.43 -2.85
N SER A 10 -8.38 16.62 -4.11
CA SER A 10 -8.22 17.92 -4.79
C SER A 10 -9.55 18.67 -5.04
N ASN A 11 -10.64 18.23 -4.42
CA ASN A 11 -11.93 18.90 -4.40
C ASN A 11 -12.50 18.64 -3.00
N TYR A 12 -12.86 19.70 -2.27
CA TYR A 12 -13.41 19.69 -0.89
C TYR A 12 -14.68 18.86 -0.67
N PHE A 13 -15.13 18.18 -1.73
CA PHE A 13 -16.29 17.31 -1.78
C PHE A 13 -15.86 15.90 -1.41
N GLY A 14 -16.38 15.41 -0.28
CA GLY A 14 -16.37 14.00 0.09
C GLY A 14 -17.32 13.18 -0.79
N HIS A 15 -17.81 12.08 -0.24
CA HIS A 15 -18.80 11.23 -0.90
C HIS A 15 -20.23 11.65 -0.54
N GLN A 16 -21.16 11.05 -1.28
CA GLN A 16 -22.58 11.19 -0.97
C GLN A 16 -22.88 10.67 0.44
N ALA A 17 -23.72 11.38 1.17
CA ALA A 17 -24.11 11.10 2.54
C ALA A 17 -24.81 9.74 2.77
N ARG A 18 -25.09 8.99 1.69
CA ARG A 18 -25.61 7.62 1.76
C ARG A 18 -24.51 6.59 1.98
N HIS A 19 -23.27 6.88 1.60
CA HIS A 19 -22.15 5.93 1.59
C HIS A 19 -20.95 6.46 2.40
N TRP A 20 -21.18 6.82 3.66
CA TRP A 20 -20.17 7.36 4.57
C TRP A 20 -19.92 6.43 5.77
N ASN A 21 -18.78 6.59 6.43
CA ASN A 21 -18.44 5.84 7.64
C ASN A 21 -18.74 6.69 8.89
N PRO A 22 -19.61 6.26 9.83
CA PRO A 22 -19.93 7.01 11.05
C PRO A 22 -18.71 7.43 11.88
N LYS A 23 -17.63 6.64 11.87
CA LYS A 23 -16.37 6.97 12.57
C LYS A 23 -15.66 8.22 11.99
N MET A 24 -16.10 8.68 10.82
CA MET A 24 -15.62 9.88 10.15
C MET A 24 -16.39 11.15 10.55
N ALA A 25 -17.42 11.06 11.40
CA ALA A 25 -18.25 12.20 11.79
C ALA A 25 -17.43 13.39 12.30
N ARG A 26 -16.39 13.12 13.09
CA ARG A 26 -15.46 14.13 13.63
C ARG A 26 -14.61 14.87 12.58
N TYR A 27 -14.55 14.37 11.35
CA TYR A 27 -13.78 14.92 10.23
C TYR A 27 -14.66 15.62 9.20
N ILE A 28 -15.99 15.57 9.40
CA ILE A 28 -16.97 16.16 8.49
C ILE A 28 -17.37 17.51 9.06
N TYR A 29 -17.09 18.57 8.30
CA TYR A 29 -17.51 19.93 8.61
C TYR A 29 -19.01 20.12 8.40
N GLY A 30 -19.57 19.51 7.34
CA GLY A 30 -20.99 19.63 7.02
C GLY A 30 -21.41 18.83 5.80
N LYS A 31 -22.59 19.14 5.25
CA LYS A 31 -23.13 18.52 4.04
C LYS A 31 -23.73 19.58 3.12
N ARG A 32 -23.38 19.55 1.84
CA ARG A 32 -23.95 20.42 0.79
C ARG A 32 -24.36 19.57 -0.40
N ASN A 33 -25.59 19.75 -0.90
CA ASN A 33 -26.14 19.02 -2.05
C ASN A 33 -26.00 17.49 -1.95
N GLY A 34 -26.17 16.92 -0.75
CA GLY A 34 -26.03 15.49 -0.56
C GLY A 34 -24.60 14.98 -0.36
N ILE A 35 -23.58 15.85 -0.45
CA ILE A 35 -22.16 15.50 -0.36
C ILE A 35 -21.58 16.01 0.97
N HIS A 36 -20.78 15.19 1.64
CA HIS A 36 -20.07 15.60 2.85
C HIS A 36 -18.92 16.55 2.53
N ILE A 37 -18.74 17.58 3.34
CA ILE A 37 -17.60 18.49 3.28
C ILE A 37 -16.65 18.10 4.41
N ILE A 38 -15.37 17.90 4.06
CA ILE A 38 -14.33 17.52 5.02
C ILE A 38 -13.76 18.78 5.68
N ASP A 39 -13.46 18.71 6.97
CA ASP A 39 -12.76 19.78 7.68
C ASP A 39 -11.27 19.84 7.27
N LEU A 40 -10.90 20.91 6.57
CA LEU A 40 -9.55 21.17 6.11
C LEU A 40 -8.60 21.58 7.21
N ILE A 41 -9.09 22.30 8.22
CA ILE A 41 -8.26 22.79 9.32
C ILE A 41 -7.75 21.58 10.09
N GLN A 42 -8.66 20.65 10.42
CA GLN A 42 -8.31 19.41 11.10
C GLN A 42 -7.38 18.54 10.24
N THR A 43 -7.67 18.43 8.93
CA THR A 43 -6.82 17.68 7.98
C THR A 43 -5.41 18.26 7.93
N TYR A 44 -5.26 19.59 7.90
CA TYR A 44 -3.97 20.28 7.90
C TYR A 44 -3.15 19.96 9.16
N PHE A 45 -3.78 20.05 10.34
CA PHE A 45 -3.11 19.71 11.60
C PHE A 45 -2.69 18.23 11.66
N GLN A 46 -3.53 17.33 11.15
CA GLN A 46 -3.19 15.90 11.06
C GLN A 46 -2.04 15.66 10.08
N LEU A 47 -2.04 16.31 8.93
CA LEU A 47 -0.97 16.22 7.94
C LEU A 47 0.37 16.68 8.53
N LYS A 48 0.38 17.79 9.28
CA LYS A 48 1.58 18.27 9.95
C LYS A 48 2.13 17.26 10.97
N LYS A 49 1.25 16.58 11.72
CA LYS A 49 1.64 15.51 12.65
C LYS A 49 2.23 14.30 11.93
N VAL A 50 1.60 13.86 10.83
CA VAL A 50 2.13 12.74 10.02
C VAL A 50 3.47 13.09 9.42
N LEU A 51 3.59 14.30 8.85
CA LEU A 51 4.83 14.74 8.23
C LEU A 51 5.97 14.72 9.23
N LYS A 52 5.76 15.28 10.42
CA LYS A 52 6.75 15.22 11.51
C LYS A 52 7.14 13.78 11.84
N PHE A 53 6.16 12.89 12.03
CA PHE A 53 6.40 11.48 12.31
C PHE A 53 7.21 10.77 11.21
N LEU A 54 6.90 11.05 9.94
CA LEU A 54 7.59 10.47 8.79
C LEU A 54 9.03 10.97 8.72
N THR A 55 9.25 12.27 8.90
CA THR A 55 10.60 12.87 8.94
C THR A 55 11.43 12.28 10.09
N ASP A 56 10.86 12.18 11.29
CA ASP A 56 11.52 11.58 12.45
C ASP A 56 11.82 10.09 12.25
N SER A 57 10.95 9.37 11.53
CA SER A 57 11.17 7.95 11.23
C SER A 57 12.24 7.77 10.14
N ALA A 58 12.25 8.65 9.14
CA ALA A 58 13.23 8.63 8.05
C ALA A 58 14.63 8.97 8.56
N SER A 59 14.77 9.94 9.49
CA SER A 59 16.06 10.26 10.11
C SER A 59 16.62 9.12 10.97
N GLN A 60 15.75 8.25 11.48
CA GLN A 60 16.13 7.01 12.19
C GLN A 60 16.48 5.85 11.25
N GLY A 61 16.42 6.04 9.92
CA GLY A 61 16.71 5.00 8.95
C GLY A 61 15.66 3.90 8.87
N LYS A 62 14.41 4.17 9.29
CA LYS A 62 13.33 3.19 9.23
C LYS A 62 12.90 2.89 7.81
N THR A 63 12.38 1.69 7.63
CA THR A 63 11.89 1.21 6.34
C THR A 63 10.41 1.51 6.14
N PHE A 64 10.06 1.97 4.94
CA PHE A 64 8.70 2.35 4.57
C PHE A 64 8.13 1.41 3.49
N LEU A 65 6.88 1.01 3.67
CA LEU A 65 6.10 0.27 2.69
C LEU A 65 4.87 1.07 2.27
N PHE A 66 4.79 1.41 0.98
CA PHE A 66 3.63 2.07 0.40
C PHE A 66 2.65 1.04 -0.17
N VAL A 67 1.38 1.15 0.17
CA VAL A 67 0.34 0.24 -0.33
C VAL A 67 -0.79 1.06 -0.89
N GLY A 68 -1.19 0.76 -2.11
CA GLY A 68 -2.48 1.24 -2.62
C GLY A 68 -2.83 0.56 -3.92
N THR A 69 -3.96 -0.14 -3.88
CA THR A 69 -4.41 -1.03 -4.95
C THR A 69 -5.44 -0.37 -5.87
N LYS A 70 -5.88 0.84 -5.51
CA LYS A 70 -6.83 1.61 -6.29
C LYS A 70 -6.20 1.99 -7.64
N LYS A 71 -6.92 1.75 -8.74
CA LYS A 71 -6.46 2.06 -10.12
C LYS A 71 -5.86 3.47 -10.29
N GLN A 72 -6.45 4.46 -9.62
CA GLN A 72 -5.98 5.86 -9.66
C GLN A 72 -4.69 6.09 -8.86
N ALA A 73 -4.48 5.32 -7.79
CA ALA A 73 -3.34 5.48 -6.88
C ALA A 73 -2.15 4.59 -7.27
N ALA A 74 -2.42 3.42 -7.87
CA ALA A 74 -1.42 2.42 -8.24
C ALA A 74 -0.19 2.99 -9.01
N PRO A 75 -0.35 3.78 -10.10
CA PRO A 75 0.82 4.31 -10.82
C PRO A 75 1.56 5.39 -10.03
N VAL A 76 0.83 6.19 -9.25
CA VAL A 76 1.40 7.28 -8.43
C VAL A 76 2.24 6.70 -7.30
N ILE A 77 1.74 5.66 -6.65
CA ILE A 77 2.42 4.99 -5.54
C ILE A 77 3.71 4.32 -5.99
N SER A 78 3.69 3.59 -7.11
CA SER A 78 4.90 2.97 -7.63
C SER A 78 5.95 4.02 -7.98
N LYS A 79 5.54 5.13 -8.60
CA LYS A 79 6.47 6.21 -8.98
C LYS A 79 7.12 6.85 -7.74
N ILE A 80 6.32 7.24 -6.76
CA ILE A 80 6.80 7.87 -5.51
C ILE A 80 7.70 6.92 -4.73
N ALA A 81 7.32 5.65 -4.61
CA ALA A 81 8.12 4.68 -3.88
C ALA A 81 9.48 4.45 -4.53
N ILE A 82 9.56 4.39 -5.86
CA ILE A 82 10.82 4.28 -6.59
C ILE A 82 11.68 5.54 -6.38
N GLU A 83 11.10 6.74 -6.47
CA GLU A 83 11.80 8.01 -6.22
C GLU A 83 12.33 8.11 -4.78
N CYS A 84 11.59 7.57 -3.81
CA CYS A 84 11.98 7.54 -2.40
C CYS A 84 12.79 6.30 -2.00
N ASN A 85 13.22 5.47 -2.96
CA ASN A 85 13.93 4.21 -2.71
C ASN A 85 13.26 3.34 -1.62
N SER A 86 11.94 3.25 -1.68
CA SER A 86 11.08 2.58 -0.71
C SER A 86 10.26 1.47 -1.37
N PHE A 87 9.71 0.57 -0.55
CA PHE A 87 8.96 -0.58 -1.06
C PHE A 87 7.51 -0.22 -1.38
N TYR A 88 6.91 -0.94 -2.33
CA TYR A 88 5.50 -0.71 -2.66
C TYR A 88 4.70 -1.95 -3.06
N VAL A 89 3.38 -1.84 -2.89
CA VAL A 89 2.37 -2.77 -3.40
C VAL A 89 1.27 -1.96 -4.08
N ASN A 90 1.21 -2.01 -5.41
CA ASN A 90 0.28 -1.23 -6.22
C ASN A 90 -0.86 -2.04 -6.88
N GLN A 91 -0.76 -3.38 -6.90
CA GLN A 91 -1.74 -4.23 -7.59
C GLN A 91 -2.80 -4.79 -6.63
N ARG A 92 -2.42 -5.77 -5.81
CA ARG A 92 -3.34 -6.44 -4.88
C ARG A 92 -2.56 -6.88 -3.65
N TRP A 93 -3.13 -6.61 -2.47
CA TRP A 93 -2.63 -7.17 -1.23
C TRP A 93 -2.98 -8.65 -1.16
N LEU A 94 -1.96 -9.52 -1.13
CA LEU A 94 -2.16 -10.93 -0.84
C LEU A 94 -2.24 -11.10 0.67
N GLY A 95 -3.24 -11.82 1.16
CA GLY A 95 -3.38 -12.06 2.59
C GLY A 95 -2.15 -12.82 3.12
N GLY A 96 -1.62 -12.36 4.25
CA GLY A 96 -0.42 -12.91 4.86
C GLY A 96 0.89 -12.34 4.32
N MET A 97 0.86 -11.21 3.61
CA MET A 97 2.09 -10.58 3.11
C MET A 97 3.05 -10.18 4.23
N LEU A 98 2.53 -9.73 5.38
CA LEU A 98 3.35 -9.39 6.55
C LEU A 98 3.35 -10.53 7.56
N THR A 99 2.20 -11.15 7.84
CA THR A 99 2.12 -12.19 8.88
C THR A 99 2.80 -13.49 8.48
N ASN A 100 2.94 -13.79 7.19
CA ASN A 100 3.64 -14.96 6.66
C ASN A 100 4.87 -14.53 5.82
N TRP A 101 5.70 -13.68 6.40
CA TRP A 101 6.88 -13.11 5.73
C TRP A 101 7.86 -14.17 5.19
N GLN A 102 8.03 -15.30 5.88
CA GLN A 102 8.92 -16.37 5.42
C GLN A 102 8.52 -16.92 4.04
N THR A 103 7.21 -17.08 3.80
CA THR A 103 6.69 -17.56 2.51
C THR A 103 6.82 -16.50 1.43
N VAL A 104 6.60 -15.23 1.76
CA VAL A 104 6.81 -14.12 0.82
C VAL A 104 8.28 -14.01 0.44
N LYS A 105 9.20 -14.11 1.41
CA LYS A 105 10.64 -14.12 1.18
C LYS A 105 11.08 -15.27 0.27
N SER A 106 10.50 -16.46 0.43
CA SER A 106 10.74 -17.58 -0.50
C SER A 106 10.25 -17.25 -1.91
N SER A 107 9.10 -16.58 -2.04
CA SER A 107 8.56 -16.15 -3.34
C SER A 107 9.42 -15.07 -4.01
N ILE A 108 9.99 -14.14 -3.23
CA ILE A 108 10.97 -13.15 -3.72
C ILE A 108 12.24 -13.83 -4.21
N LYS A 109 12.77 -14.81 -3.46
CA LYS A 109 13.94 -15.60 -3.90
C LYS A 109 13.67 -16.31 -5.22
N LYS A 110 12.51 -16.95 -5.38
CA LYS A 110 12.09 -17.59 -6.63
C LYS A 110 12.02 -16.60 -7.79
N LEU A 111 11.52 -15.38 -7.56
CA LEU A 111 11.50 -14.33 -8.58
C LEU A 111 12.93 -13.96 -9.03
N ASN A 112 13.84 -13.75 -8.08
CA ASN A 112 15.24 -13.44 -8.38
C ASN A 112 15.95 -14.59 -9.13
N GLU A 113 15.67 -15.85 -8.77
CA GLU A 113 16.17 -17.03 -9.48
C GLU A 113 15.66 -17.10 -10.92
N LEU A 114 14.37 -16.81 -11.15
CA LEU A 114 13.79 -16.78 -12.49
C LEU A 114 14.40 -15.69 -13.36
N GLU A 115 14.67 -14.51 -12.80
CA GLU A 115 15.38 -13.45 -13.51
C GLU A 115 16.82 -13.80 -13.85
N LEU A 116 17.54 -14.43 -12.93
CA LEU A 116 18.91 -14.86 -13.16
C LEU A 116 18.97 -15.93 -14.25
N ARG A 117 18.03 -16.89 -14.22
CA ARG A 117 17.90 -17.91 -15.26
C ARG A 117 17.62 -17.28 -16.61
N GLU A 118 16.70 -16.32 -16.71
CA GLU A 118 16.40 -15.64 -17.97
C GLU A 118 17.59 -14.88 -18.56
N LYS A 119 18.47 -14.33 -17.72
CA LYS A 119 19.72 -13.69 -18.17
C LYS A 119 20.78 -14.69 -18.64
N THR A 120 20.67 -15.96 -18.25
CA THR A 120 21.64 -16.99 -18.60
C THR A 120 21.25 -17.64 -19.93
N SER A 121 22.22 -17.86 -20.82
CA SER A 121 22.00 -18.50 -22.15
C SER A 121 21.34 -19.89 -22.07
N SER A 122 21.42 -20.57 -20.91
CA SER A 122 20.77 -21.85 -20.64
C SER A 122 19.24 -21.81 -20.76
N PHE A 123 18.61 -20.65 -20.60
CA PHE A 123 17.15 -20.52 -20.68
C PHE A 123 16.60 -20.65 -22.11
N GLN A 124 17.42 -20.36 -23.12
CA GLN A 124 17.04 -20.48 -24.52
C GLN A 124 17.06 -21.94 -25.02
N ASN A 125 17.78 -22.82 -24.33
CA ASN A 125 17.88 -24.25 -24.66
C ASN A 125 16.72 -25.10 -24.10
N LEU A 126 15.81 -24.50 -23.33
CA LEU A 126 14.64 -25.18 -22.78
C LEU A 126 13.53 -25.34 -23.83
N PRO A 127 12.65 -26.34 -23.70
CA PRO A 127 11.50 -26.48 -24.58
C PRO A 127 10.57 -25.25 -24.48
N LYS A 128 10.02 -24.81 -25.61
CA LYS A 128 9.17 -23.60 -25.71
C LYS A 128 8.03 -23.57 -24.68
N LYS A 129 7.47 -24.75 -24.33
CA LYS A 129 6.41 -24.89 -23.33
C LYS A 129 6.89 -24.50 -21.92
N GLU A 130 8.09 -24.93 -21.52
CA GLU A 130 8.68 -24.60 -20.22
C GLU A 130 9.09 -23.14 -20.14
N ILE A 131 9.65 -22.59 -21.23
CA ILE A 131 9.95 -21.16 -21.35
C ILE A 131 8.69 -20.33 -21.12
N ALA A 132 7.57 -20.69 -21.78
CA ALA A 132 6.30 -19.98 -21.64
C ALA A 132 5.75 -20.05 -20.20
N LEU A 133 5.84 -21.22 -19.55
CA LEU A 133 5.42 -21.42 -18.17
C LEU A 133 6.25 -20.55 -17.20
N ALA A 134 7.58 -20.57 -17.36
CA ALA A 134 8.50 -19.80 -16.53
C ALA A 134 8.29 -18.28 -16.69
N LYS A 135 8.08 -17.81 -17.92
CA LYS A 135 7.74 -16.39 -18.19
C LYS A 135 6.42 -16.00 -17.53
N LYS A 136 5.38 -16.81 -17.66
CA LYS A 136 4.06 -16.56 -17.03
C LYS A 136 4.16 -16.53 -15.50
N GLN A 137 4.98 -17.41 -14.93
CA GLN A 137 5.23 -17.44 -13.49
C GLN A 137 6.00 -16.19 -13.03
N LYS A 138 7.04 -15.80 -13.75
CA LYS A 138 7.79 -14.57 -13.49
C LYS A 138 6.89 -13.35 -13.55
N GLU A 139 6.13 -13.17 -14.63
CA GLU A 139 5.21 -12.03 -14.80
C GLU A 139 4.19 -11.94 -13.66
N ARG A 140 3.65 -13.09 -13.23
CA ARG A 140 2.73 -13.15 -12.09
C ARG A 140 3.40 -12.71 -10.79
N LEU A 141 4.62 -13.18 -10.51
CA LEU A 141 5.36 -12.81 -9.31
C LEU A 141 5.76 -11.33 -9.32
N GLU A 142 6.29 -10.85 -10.44
CA GLU A 142 6.67 -9.45 -10.67
C GLU A 142 5.48 -8.51 -10.42
N LYS A 143 4.31 -8.87 -10.95
CA LYS A 143 3.08 -8.08 -10.79
C LYS A 143 2.68 -7.86 -9.33
N TYR A 144 2.85 -8.84 -8.45
CA TYR A 144 2.37 -8.74 -7.06
C TYR A 144 3.46 -8.42 -6.04
N ILE A 145 4.70 -8.86 -6.29
CA ILE A 145 5.79 -8.86 -5.32
C ILE A 145 7.01 -8.05 -5.85
N GLY A 146 6.99 -7.56 -7.09
CA GLY A 146 8.11 -6.80 -7.67
C GLY A 146 8.53 -5.59 -6.82
N GLY A 147 7.58 -4.84 -6.26
CA GLY A 147 7.86 -3.72 -5.36
C GLY A 147 8.39 -4.08 -3.96
N LEU A 148 8.46 -5.38 -3.63
CA LEU A 148 9.01 -5.92 -2.38
C LEU A 148 10.36 -6.62 -2.59
N LYS A 149 10.88 -6.64 -3.82
CA LYS A 149 12.02 -7.47 -4.22
C LYS A 149 13.30 -7.22 -3.42
N GLU A 150 13.56 -5.96 -3.07
CA GLU A 150 14.73 -5.56 -2.30
C GLU A 150 14.51 -5.62 -0.78
N MET A 151 13.31 -5.98 -0.33
CA MET A 151 12.94 -5.98 1.08
C MET A 151 13.52 -7.22 1.78
N LYS A 152 14.42 -7.00 2.75
CA LYS A 152 15.10 -8.07 3.51
C LYS A 152 14.40 -8.42 4.83
N SER A 153 13.81 -7.42 5.46
CA SER A 153 13.12 -7.46 6.76
C SER A 153 11.69 -6.94 6.64
N LEU A 154 10.89 -7.10 7.69
CA LEU A 154 9.58 -6.46 7.76
C LEU A 154 9.71 -4.93 7.77
N PRO A 155 8.74 -4.20 7.19
CA PRO A 155 8.74 -2.75 7.23
C PRO A 155 8.40 -2.21 8.64
N ASP A 156 9.00 -1.10 9.01
CA ASP A 156 8.73 -0.42 10.29
C ASP A 156 7.46 0.44 10.23
N VAL A 157 7.23 1.06 9.08
CA VAL A 157 6.10 1.95 8.82
C VAL A 157 5.41 1.57 7.52
N VAL A 158 4.09 1.42 7.57
CA VAL A 158 3.27 1.12 6.41
C VAL A 158 2.36 2.31 6.11
N ILE A 159 2.40 2.80 4.87
CA ILE A 159 1.55 3.89 4.37
C ILE A 159 0.52 3.28 3.44
N LEU A 160 -0.74 3.29 3.87
CA LEU A 160 -1.87 2.69 3.16
C LEU A 160 -2.69 3.79 2.49
N ILE A 161 -2.97 3.66 1.20
CA ILE A 161 -3.82 4.56 0.43
C ILE A 161 -5.07 3.79 0.01
N GLY A 162 -6.21 4.22 0.55
CA GLY A 162 -7.50 3.65 0.25
C GLY A 162 -8.01 2.67 1.32
N GLN A 163 -9.34 2.65 1.42
CA GLN A 163 -10.14 1.56 1.99
C GLN A 163 -11.39 1.44 1.08
N PRO A 164 -12.01 0.26 0.86
CA PRO A 164 -11.91 -1.02 1.59
C PRO A 164 -10.92 -2.07 1.08
N ALA A 165 -10.26 -1.90 -0.05
CA ALA A 165 -9.46 -2.97 -0.65
C ALA A 165 -8.27 -3.39 0.23
N GLU A 166 -7.79 -2.46 1.07
CA GLU A 166 -6.60 -2.60 1.92
C GLU A 166 -6.92 -2.99 3.37
N LYS A 167 -8.16 -3.40 3.70
CA LYS A 167 -8.54 -3.80 5.09
C LYS A 167 -7.63 -4.88 5.67
N ASN A 168 -7.27 -5.87 4.86
CA ASN A 168 -6.42 -6.98 5.29
C ASN A 168 -5.02 -6.48 5.66
N ALA A 169 -4.47 -5.52 4.91
CA ALA A 169 -3.19 -4.89 5.22
C ALA A 169 -3.23 -4.17 6.58
N VAL A 170 -4.31 -3.41 6.85
CA VAL A 170 -4.52 -2.75 8.16
C VAL A 170 -4.57 -3.78 9.29
N HIS A 171 -5.29 -4.88 9.08
CA HIS A 171 -5.45 -5.93 10.08
C HIS A 171 -4.12 -6.63 10.38
N GLU A 172 -3.34 -6.98 9.35
CA GLU A 172 -2.02 -7.57 9.50
C GLU A 172 -1.04 -6.63 10.22
N CYS A 173 -1.03 -5.34 9.86
CA CYS A 173 -0.21 -4.34 10.57
C CYS A 173 -0.58 -4.25 12.05
N THR A 174 -1.88 -4.25 12.35
CA THR A 174 -2.37 -4.19 13.74
C THR A 174 -1.95 -5.43 14.52
N LYS A 175 -2.02 -6.62 13.90
CA LYS A 175 -1.64 -7.89 14.53
C LYS A 175 -0.14 -7.97 14.85
N LEU A 176 0.69 -7.40 13.99
CA LEU A 176 2.15 -7.38 14.15
C LEU A 176 2.65 -6.17 14.96
N GLY A 177 1.78 -5.23 15.33
CA GLY A 177 2.17 -4.01 16.02
C GLY A 177 2.95 -3.01 15.15
N ILE A 178 2.90 -3.17 13.82
CA ILE A 178 3.58 -2.28 12.88
C ILE A 178 2.81 -0.96 12.79
N ARG A 179 3.54 0.16 12.81
CA ARG A 179 2.93 1.49 12.71
C ARG A 179 2.36 1.68 11.30
N SER A 180 1.07 1.98 11.23
CA SER A 180 0.38 2.18 9.95
C SER A 180 -0.27 3.55 9.87
N ILE A 181 -0.05 4.23 8.75
CA ILE A 181 -0.69 5.50 8.38
C ILE A 181 -1.68 5.18 7.27
N THR A 182 -2.92 5.64 7.40
CA THR A 182 -3.95 5.39 6.38
C THR A 182 -4.45 6.70 5.80
N ILE A 183 -4.32 6.86 4.49
CA ILE A 183 -4.94 7.96 3.75
C ILE A 183 -6.33 7.47 3.30
N LEU A 184 -7.38 8.04 3.88
CA LEU A 184 -8.77 7.73 3.60
C LEU A 184 -9.33 8.68 2.52
N CYS A 185 -9.89 8.10 1.46
CA CYS A 185 -10.97 8.75 0.72
C CYS A 185 -12.30 8.27 1.33
N ASP A 186 -13.28 9.15 1.49
CA ASP A 186 -14.58 8.91 2.17
C ASP A 186 -15.47 7.81 1.51
N LYS A 187 -14.94 6.90 0.68
CA LYS A 187 -15.69 5.73 0.22
C LYS A 187 -15.93 4.81 1.40
N GLY A 188 -17.18 4.79 1.84
CA GLY A 188 -17.67 4.04 2.99
C GLY A 188 -17.12 2.63 3.08
N VAL A 189 -16.29 2.43 4.10
CA VAL A 189 -16.09 1.13 4.70
C VAL A 189 -17.01 1.02 5.90
N LYS A 190 -18.01 0.14 5.81
CA LYS A 190 -18.58 -0.47 7.01
C LYS A 190 -17.44 -1.22 7.71
N THR A 191 -16.82 -0.56 8.69
CA THR A 191 -15.88 -1.18 9.61
C THR A 191 -16.71 -1.56 10.84
N GLN A 192 -17.18 -2.81 10.87
CA GLN A 192 -17.34 -3.50 12.14
C GLN A 192 -15.98 -3.45 12.84
#